data_AF-A0A4V2ZDC3-F1
#
_entry.id   AF-A0A4V2ZDC3-F1
#
_cell.length_a   1.000
_cell.length_b   1.000
_cell.length_c   1.000
_cell.angle_alpha   90.00
_cell.angle_beta   90.00
_cell.angle_gamma   90.00
#
_symmetry.space_group_name_H-M   'P 1'
#
loop_
_entity.id
_entity.type
_entity.pdbx_description
1 polymer ?
#
loop_
_entity_poly.entity_id
_entity_poly.type
_entity_poly.pdbx_seq_one_letter_code
_entity_poly.pdbx_strand_id
1 'polypeptide(L)'
;MGEAKRRKQLGLMPIVHPFVVELDAAGNVTLRSGPGAGDAALRERIVAALRETQPAGNAWARAYRRAYIMAGRPDRLIRTRADLEAIPVPPLRRLTGELVFNLDPQTLRGHPLRTVQEYLPLEDGAFLHLRRQETSEDGQRWESLPETDNPFEGLRYLMQHPLAHEKGALVATYDATQWREGRIDFEPDPPEEQLEELERIVREWHGETPEAWAETHFESLDLPEEEEDEAQVPAARRVRLELREPVPLGSILNVAITSLGEHDVHIPLDHRFYTLDGETWHAYDDPATELEDENSDLGEFLQNMFDVDTVEVTVWADGRVEWAEGEIPGDQVERVREDLLRVTGAGHPDAWAAFTEEVLRDMFTPDTPALEDVDALPVPQALRIDIPVDALTDPEPLAPALIESEVTFDGQTWRDLYGELPEELVLRLPQN
;
A
#
# COMPACT_ATOMS: atom_id res chain seq x y z
N MET A 1 -17.86 -45.71 8.03
CA MET A 1 -18.95 -45.04 7.31
C MET A 1 -18.42 -43.65 6.93
N GLY A 2 -18.27 -43.35 5.64
CA GLY A 2 -17.56 -42.15 5.18
C GLY A 2 -18.26 -40.85 5.56
N GLU A 3 -17.49 -39.81 5.85
CA GLU A 3 -17.94 -38.50 6.33
C GLU A 3 -18.98 -37.84 5.41
N ALA A 4 -18.79 -37.93 4.09
CA ALA A 4 -19.76 -37.46 3.09
C ALA A 4 -21.14 -38.16 3.21
N LYS A 5 -21.16 -39.44 3.61
CA LYS A 5 -22.42 -40.20 3.80
C LYS A 5 -23.13 -39.79 5.10
N ARG A 6 -22.37 -39.34 6.11
CA ARG A 6 -22.88 -38.80 7.38
C ARG A 6 -23.44 -37.38 7.22
N ARG A 7 -22.74 -36.50 6.49
CA ARG A 7 -23.21 -35.13 6.14
C ARG A 7 -24.49 -35.14 5.29
N LYS A 8 -24.58 -36.06 4.32
CA LYS A 8 -25.79 -36.26 3.51
C LYS A 8 -27.01 -36.70 4.32
N GLN A 9 -26.83 -37.46 5.40
CA GLN A 9 -27.93 -37.85 6.30
C GLN A 9 -28.37 -36.72 7.26
N LEU A 10 -27.50 -35.73 7.49
CA LEU A 10 -27.76 -34.58 8.37
C LEU A 10 -28.23 -33.32 7.62
N GLY A 11 -28.37 -33.37 6.29
CA GLY A 11 -28.74 -32.20 5.47
C GLY A 11 -27.61 -31.17 5.28
N LEU A 12 -26.37 -31.52 5.66
CA LEU A 12 -25.19 -30.64 5.64
C LEU A 12 -24.42 -30.69 4.31
N MET A 13 -25.11 -30.98 3.21
CA MET A 13 -24.50 -30.90 1.87
C MET A 13 -24.60 -29.47 1.36
N PRO A 14 -23.58 -28.94 0.66
CA PRO A 14 -23.67 -27.65 0.02
C PRO A 14 -24.86 -27.63 -0.94
N ILE A 15 -25.75 -26.65 -0.77
CA ILE A 15 -26.89 -26.43 -1.65
C ILE A 15 -26.52 -25.30 -2.59
N VAL A 16 -26.51 -25.58 -3.89
CA VAL A 16 -26.02 -24.68 -4.93
C VAL A 16 -27.20 -24.22 -5.80
N HIS A 17 -27.35 -22.90 -5.93
CA HIS A 17 -28.37 -22.27 -6.75
C HIS A 17 -27.72 -21.43 -7.85
N PRO A 18 -27.56 -21.98 -9.07
CA PRO A 18 -26.95 -21.25 -10.17
C PRO A 18 -27.85 -20.13 -10.68
N PHE A 19 -27.24 -19.05 -11.14
CA PHE A 19 -27.93 -17.92 -11.75
C PHE A 19 -27.13 -17.29 -12.90
N VAL A 20 -27.86 -16.56 -13.73
CA VAL A 20 -27.30 -15.60 -14.70
C VAL A 20 -28.07 -14.31 -14.56
N VAL A 21 -27.35 -13.22 -14.33
CA VAL A 21 -27.89 -11.86 -14.17
C VAL A 21 -27.24 -10.92 -15.15
N GLU A 22 -27.95 -9.86 -15.48
CA GLU A 22 -27.40 -8.68 -16.14
C GLU A 22 -27.53 -7.49 -15.19
N LEU A 23 -26.46 -6.71 -15.09
CA LEU A 23 -26.37 -5.48 -14.34
C LEU A 23 -26.13 -4.32 -15.30
N ASP A 24 -26.73 -3.17 -14.99
CA ASP A 24 -26.37 -1.89 -15.61
C ASP A 24 -25.49 -1.05 -14.68
N ALA A 25 -24.91 0.03 -15.23
CA ALA A 25 -24.08 0.97 -14.47
C ALA A 25 -24.80 1.65 -13.29
N ALA A 26 -26.14 1.64 -13.25
CA ALA A 26 -26.92 2.17 -12.13
C ALA A 26 -27.14 1.15 -11.01
N GLY A 27 -26.68 -0.10 -11.17
CA GLY A 27 -26.85 -1.17 -10.19
C GLY A 27 -28.19 -1.91 -10.31
N ASN A 28 -28.92 -1.74 -11.41
CA ASN A 28 -30.15 -2.51 -11.62
C ASN A 28 -29.81 -3.95 -12.02
N VAL A 29 -30.33 -4.92 -11.26
CA VAL A 29 -30.09 -6.35 -11.50
C VAL A 29 -31.31 -6.96 -12.20
N THR A 30 -31.07 -7.55 -13.37
CA THR A 30 -32.07 -8.32 -14.13
C THR A 30 -31.69 -9.79 -14.15
N LEU A 31 -32.47 -10.64 -13.45
CA LEU A 31 -32.26 -12.09 -13.46
C LEU A 31 -32.72 -12.70 -14.79
N ARG A 32 -31.79 -13.24 -15.57
CA ARG A 32 -32.05 -13.89 -16.86
C ARG A 32 -32.34 -15.39 -16.70
N SER A 33 -31.65 -16.05 -15.79
CA SER A 33 -31.91 -17.44 -15.40
C SER A 33 -31.54 -17.66 -13.95
N GLY A 34 -32.19 -18.61 -13.29
CA GLY A 34 -31.90 -18.94 -11.90
C GLY A 34 -33.06 -19.71 -11.26
N PRO A 35 -33.25 -19.58 -9.94
CA PRO A 35 -34.37 -20.21 -9.23
C PRO A 35 -35.72 -19.93 -9.88
N GLY A 36 -36.61 -20.92 -9.79
CA GLY A 36 -37.91 -20.89 -10.45
C GLY A 36 -38.75 -19.71 -9.99
N ALA A 37 -39.79 -19.38 -10.75
CA ALA A 37 -40.70 -18.28 -10.39
C ALA A 37 -41.41 -18.49 -9.03
N GLY A 38 -41.46 -19.74 -8.53
CA GLY A 38 -41.98 -20.07 -7.20
C GLY A 38 -41.02 -19.79 -6.04
N ASP A 39 -39.75 -19.54 -6.31
CA ASP A 39 -38.70 -19.34 -5.30
C ASP A 39 -38.40 -17.83 -5.12
N ALA A 40 -39.44 -17.03 -4.86
CA ALA A 40 -39.33 -15.56 -4.84
C ALA A 40 -38.27 -15.06 -3.84
N ALA A 41 -38.26 -15.63 -2.63
CA ALA A 41 -37.30 -15.29 -1.57
C ALA A 41 -35.84 -15.54 -1.99
N LEU A 42 -35.58 -16.63 -2.74
CA LEU A 42 -34.23 -16.95 -3.20
C LEU A 42 -33.77 -16.01 -4.32
N ARG A 43 -34.69 -15.61 -5.20
CA ARG A 43 -34.43 -14.61 -6.24
C ARG A 43 -34.14 -13.23 -5.64
N GLU A 44 -34.91 -12.83 -4.63
CA GLU A 44 -34.69 -11.59 -3.89
C GLU A 44 -33.33 -11.61 -3.20
N ARG A 45 -32.96 -12.73 -2.55
CA ARG A 45 -31.66 -12.89 -1.90
C ARG A 45 -30.48 -12.78 -2.87
N ILE A 46 -30.58 -13.40 -4.06
CA ILE A 46 -29.56 -13.25 -5.12
C ILE A 46 -29.43 -11.78 -5.54
N VAL A 47 -30.55 -11.10 -5.77
CA VAL A 47 -30.55 -9.70 -6.19
C VAL A 47 -29.99 -8.78 -5.09
N ALA A 48 -30.35 -9.00 -3.84
CA ALA A 48 -29.85 -8.25 -2.70
C ALA A 48 -28.33 -8.41 -2.56
N ALA A 49 -27.84 -9.66 -2.55
CA ALA A 49 -26.41 -9.96 -2.47
C ALA A 49 -25.61 -9.31 -3.61
N LEU A 50 -26.16 -9.30 -4.83
CA LEU A 50 -25.49 -8.67 -5.97
C LEU A 50 -25.50 -7.14 -5.89
N ARG A 51 -26.55 -6.52 -5.34
CA ARG A 51 -26.58 -5.07 -5.13
C ARG A 51 -25.60 -4.60 -4.07
N GLU A 52 -25.41 -5.43 -3.04
CA GLU A 52 -24.47 -5.16 -1.96
C GLU A 52 -23.02 -5.34 -2.41
N THR A 53 -22.73 -6.37 -3.20
CA THR A 53 -21.34 -6.75 -3.54
C THR A 53 -20.83 -6.19 -4.86
N GLN A 54 -21.69 -5.81 -5.81
CA GLN A 54 -21.26 -5.36 -7.15
C GLN A 54 -21.16 -3.84 -7.22
N PRO A 55 -20.09 -3.31 -7.88
CA PRO A 55 -19.94 -1.86 -8.04
C PRO A 55 -21.06 -1.28 -8.90
N ALA A 56 -21.53 -0.08 -8.56
CA ALA A 56 -22.53 0.69 -9.28
C ALA A 56 -22.22 2.20 -9.24
N GLY A 57 -22.91 2.99 -10.05
CA GLY A 57 -22.71 4.43 -10.13
C GLY A 57 -21.27 4.80 -10.48
N ASN A 58 -20.67 5.70 -9.71
CA ASN A 58 -19.29 6.15 -9.92
C ASN A 58 -18.26 5.01 -9.75
N ALA A 59 -18.54 4.01 -8.90
CA ALA A 59 -17.67 2.87 -8.69
C ALA A 59 -17.63 1.91 -9.90
N TRP A 60 -18.66 1.91 -10.75
CA TRP A 60 -18.74 1.04 -11.94
C TRP A 60 -17.55 1.24 -12.88
N ALA A 61 -17.28 2.50 -13.23
CA ALA A 61 -16.20 2.86 -14.14
C ALA A 61 -14.83 2.60 -13.51
N ARG A 62 -14.64 2.95 -12.23
CA ARG A 62 -13.39 2.71 -11.48
C ARG A 62 -13.06 1.22 -11.44
N ALA A 63 -14.04 0.38 -11.09
CA ALA A 63 -13.86 -1.07 -11.03
C ALA A 63 -13.54 -1.69 -12.40
N TYR A 64 -14.27 -1.31 -13.46
CA TYR A 64 -14.01 -1.84 -14.80
C TYR A 64 -12.63 -1.46 -15.33
N ARG A 65 -12.24 -0.18 -15.20
CA ARG A 65 -10.95 0.30 -15.71
C ARG A 65 -9.77 -0.32 -14.96
N ARG A 66 -9.89 -0.50 -13.64
CA ARG A 66 -8.91 -1.25 -12.86
C ARG A 66 -8.76 -2.69 -13.38
N ALA A 67 -9.86 -3.40 -13.58
CA ALA A 67 -9.83 -4.76 -14.11
C ALA A 67 -9.26 -4.80 -15.54
N TYR A 68 -9.60 -3.83 -16.38
CA TYR A 68 -9.08 -3.69 -17.74
C TYR A 68 -7.56 -3.52 -17.75
N ILE A 69 -7.04 -2.67 -16.87
CA ILE A 69 -5.60 -2.45 -16.69
C ILE A 69 -4.94 -3.73 -16.17
N MET A 70 -5.45 -4.32 -15.09
CA MET A 70 -4.90 -5.56 -14.51
C MET A 70 -4.88 -6.72 -15.51
N ALA A 71 -5.79 -6.74 -16.49
CA ALA A 71 -5.81 -7.72 -17.57
C ALA A 71 -4.78 -7.45 -18.69
N GLY A 72 -3.87 -6.49 -18.52
CA GLY A 72 -2.79 -6.20 -19.47
C GLY A 72 -3.28 -5.55 -20.77
N ARG A 73 -4.47 -4.93 -20.79
CA ARG A 73 -5.11 -4.45 -22.01
C ARG A 73 -4.68 -3.07 -22.51
N PRO A 74 -4.20 -2.12 -21.68
CA PRO A 74 -3.71 -0.85 -22.19
C PRO A 74 -2.47 -1.05 -23.08
N ASP A 75 -2.45 -0.46 -24.28
CA ASP A 75 -1.28 -0.48 -25.18
C ASP A 75 -0.14 0.45 -24.73
N ARG A 76 -0.40 1.28 -23.71
CA ARG A 76 0.54 2.26 -23.14
C ARG A 76 0.29 2.43 -21.65
N LEU A 77 1.30 2.94 -20.94
CA LEU A 77 1.18 3.28 -19.54
C LEU A 77 0.11 4.38 -19.33
N ILE A 78 -0.58 4.29 -18.21
CA ILE A 78 -1.66 5.19 -17.81
C ILE A 78 -1.02 6.19 -16.87
N ARG A 79 -0.75 7.40 -17.37
CA ARG A 79 0.00 8.42 -16.65
C ARG A 79 -0.90 9.48 -16.06
N THR A 80 -2.03 9.76 -16.71
CA THR A 80 -2.94 10.84 -16.33
C THR A 80 -4.37 10.36 -16.18
N ARG A 81 -5.19 11.14 -15.48
CA ARG A 81 -6.65 10.91 -15.40
C ARG A 81 -7.30 10.86 -16.79
N ALA A 82 -6.84 11.68 -17.74
CA ALA A 82 -7.35 11.67 -19.11
C ALA A 82 -7.04 10.34 -19.83
N ASP A 83 -5.86 9.74 -19.59
CA ASP A 83 -5.52 8.43 -20.14
C ASP A 83 -6.43 7.33 -19.59
N LEU A 84 -6.75 7.41 -18.29
CA LEU A 84 -7.69 6.48 -17.65
C LEU A 84 -9.11 6.67 -18.20
N GLU A 85 -9.56 7.92 -18.35
CA GLU A 85 -10.90 8.25 -18.84
C GLU A 85 -11.11 7.88 -20.31
N ALA A 86 -10.04 7.82 -21.10
CA ALA A 86 -10.06 7.34 -22.48
C ALA A 86 -10.37 5.84 -22.60
N ILE A 87 -10.27 5.06 -21.50
CA ILE A 87 -10.70 3.66 -21.48
C ILE A 87 -12.24 3.62 -21.49
N PRO A 88 -12.88 3.10 -22.56
CA PRO A 88 -14.32 3.01 -22.64
C PRO A 88 -14.84 2.04 -21.58
N VAL A 89 -15.97 2.37 -20.98
CA VAL A 89 -16.59 1.59 -19.92
C VAL A 89 -17.93 1.06 -20.44
N PRO A 90 -18.05 -0.26 -20.63
CA PRO A 90 -19.31 -0.84 -21.08
C PRO A 90 -20.43 -0.56 -20.07
N PRO A 91 -21.65 -0.20 -20.54
CA PRO A 91 -22.78 0.11 -19.68
C PRO A 91 -23.42 -1.14 -19.05
N LEU A 92 -23.14 -2.34 -19.57
CA LEU A 92 -23.74 -3.59 -19.14
C LEU A 92 -22.70 -4.63 -18.72
N ARG A 93 -23.05 -5.41 -17.70
CA ARG A 93 -22.27 -6.55 -17.21
C ARG A 93 -23.18 -7.75 -17.04
N ARG A 94 -22.72 -8.93 -17.46
CA ARG A 94 -23.39 -10.20 -17.22
C ARG A 94 -22.54 -11.00 -16.24
N LEU A 95 -23.19 -11.48 -15.19
CA LEU A 95 -22.57 -12.35 -14.21
C LEU A 95 -23.22 -13.73 -14.27
N THR A 96 -22.37 -14.75 -14.31
CA THR A 96 -22.78 -16.15 -14.16
C THR A 96 -22.16 -16.67 -12.88
N GLY A 97 -23.01 -17.15 -11.96
CA GLY A 97 -22.57 -17.52 -10.63
C GLY A 97 -23.52 -18.48 -9.94
N GLU A 98 -23.26 -18.69 -8.66
CA GLU A 98 -23.96 -19.62 -7.80
C GLU A 98 -24.11 -19.00 -6.41
N LEU A 99 -25.32 -19.12 -5.83
CA LEU A 99 -25.53 -18.88 -4.40
C LEU A 99 -25.46 -20.23 -3.67
N VAL A 100 -24.57 -20.33 -2.69
CA VAL A 100 -24.26 -21.59 -2.00
C VAL A 100 -24.62 -21.48 -0.53
N PHE A 101 -25.31 -22.49 0.01
CA PHE A 101 -25.62 -22.61 1.44
C PHE A 101 -24.95 -23.83 2.04
N ASN A 102 -24.74 -23.82 3.35
CA ASN A 102 -24.14 -24.93 4.10
C ASN A 102 -22.78 -25.36 3.55
N LEU A 103 -22.05 -24.40 2.98
CA LEU A 103 -20.66 -24.59 2.59
C LEU A 103 -19.81 -24.59 3.85
N ASP A 104 -18.92 -25.57 3.95
CA ASP A 104 -17.95 -25.63 5.04
C ASP A 104 -16.67 -24.95 4.57
N PRO A 105 -16.27 -23.81 5.16
CA PRO A 105 -15.08 -23.08 4.74
C PRO A 105 -13.80 -23.92 4.80
N GLN A 106 -13.75 -24.98 5.62
CA GLN A 106 -12.60 -25.89 5.68
C GLN A 106 -12.54 -26.88 4.50
N THR A 107 -13.65 -27.07 3.78
CA THR A 107 -13.73 -27.94 2.59
C THR A 107 -13.26 -27.25 1.31
N LEU A 108 -13.10 -25.93 1.36
CA LEU A 108 -12.51 -25.07 0.34
C LEU A 108 -10.98 -25.28 0.29
N ARG A 109 -10.55 -26.52 0.01
CA ARG A 109 -9.12 -26.89 -0.09
C ARG A 109 -8.50 -26.27 -1.34
N GLY A 110 -7.72 -25.21 -1.12
CA GLY A 110 -6.94 -24.45 -2.08
C GLY A 110 -6.05 -23.44 -1.34
N HIS A 111 -5.21 -22.68 -2.05
CA HIS A 111 -4.46 -21.57 -1.47
C HIS A 111 -5.47 -20.64 -0.75
N PRO A 112 -5.33 -20.37 0.57
CA PRO A 112 -6.35 -19.67 1.36
C PRO A 112 -6.75 -18.31 0.77
N LEU A 113 -5.81 -17.58 0.17
CA LEU A 113 -6.07 -16.32 -0.53
C LEU A 113 -6.99 -16.46 -1.76
N ARG A 114 -6.96 -17.60 -2.47
CA ARG A 114 -7.77 -17.82 -3.68
C ARG A 114 -9.20 -18.20 -3.33
N THR A 115 -9.40 -19.01 -2.29
CA THR A 115 -10.74 -19.50 -1.96
C THR A 115 -11.60 -18.52 -1.18
N VAL A 116 -11.00 -17.58 -0.44
CA VAL A 116 -11.70 -16.42 0.15
C VAL A 116 -12.09 -15.40 -0.94
N GLN A 117 -11.32 -15.30 -2.03
CA GLN A 117 -11.63 -14.42 -3.16
C GLN A 117 -12.75 -14.97 -4.07
N GLU A 118 -12.91 -16.28 -4.17
CA GLU A 118 -13.91 -16.91 -5.04
C GLU A 118 -15.31 -16.99 -4.41
N TYR A 119 -15.40 -17.12 -3.08
CA TYR A 119 -16.66 -17.26 -2.34
C TYR A 119 -16.85 -16.09 -1.38
N LEU A 120 -17.66 -15.12 -1.79
CA LEU A 120 -18.01 -13.96 -0.95
C LEU A 120 -19.00 -14.39 0.14
N PRO A 121 -18.64 -14.29 1.44
CA PRO A 121 -19.57 -14.61 2.51
C PRO A 121 -20.73 -13.61 2.54
N LEU A 122 -21.92 -14.12 2.85
CA LEU A 122 -23.14 -13.35 3.06
C LEU A 122 -23.72 -13.70 4.43
N GLU A 123 -24.72 -12.95 4.87
CA GLU A 123 -25.50 -13.27 6.07
C GLU A 123 -26.07 -14.71 6.03
N ASP A 124 -26.35 -15.26 7.22
CA ASP A 124 -26.85 -16.63 7.48
C ASP A 124 -25.98 -17.79 6.93
N GLY A 125 -24.69 -17.56 6.67
CA GLY A 125 -23.79 -18.62 6.18
C GLY A 125 -24.07 -19.01 4.71
N ALA A 126 -24.61 -18.08 3.94
CA ALA A 126 -24.66 -18.17 2.49
C ALA A 126 -23.37 -17.61 1.86
N PHE A 127 -23.04 -18.07 0.67
CA PHE A 127 -21.87 -17.63 -0.08
C PHE A 127 -22.24 -17.33 -1.53
N LEU A 128 -21.76 -16.21 -2.05
CA LEU A 128 -21.88 -15.85 -3.46
C LEU A 128 -20.58 -16.21 -4.18
N HIS A 129 -20.69 -17.07 -5.20
CA HIS A 129 -19.57 -17.43 -6.07
C HIS A 129 -19.84 -16.95 -7.50
N LEU A 130 -18.99 -16.05 -8.00
CA LEU A 130 -19.05 -15.55 -9.36
C LEU A 130 -18.06 -16.31 -10.23
N ARG A 131 -18.57 -17.13 -11.14
CA ARG A 131 -17.72 -17.97 -12.02
C ARG A 131 -17.24 -17.23 -13.25
N ARG A 132 -18.05 -16.29 -13.74
CA ARG A 132 -17.74 -15.58 -14.97
C ARG A 132 -18.36 -14.20 -14.99
N GLN A 133 -17.56 -13.25 -15.44
CA GLN A 133 -17.96 -11.89 -15.71
C GLN A 133 -17.75 -11.57 -17.20
N GLU A 134 -18.77 -10.99 -17.81
CA GLU A 134 -18.75 -10.49 -19.19
C GLU A 134 -19.28 -9.06 -19.21
N THR A 135 -18.85 -8.26 -20.18
CA THR A 135 -19.31 -6.89 -20.39
C THR A 135 -19.78 -6.69 -21.83
N SER A 136 -20.67 -5.71 -22.03
CA SER A 136 -21.27 -5.44 -23.34
C SER A 136 -21.59 -3.95 -23.51
N GLU A 137 -21.26 -3.43 -24.69
CA GLU A 137 -21.62 -2.07 -25.14
C GLU A 137 -23.08 -1.99 -25.62
N ASP A 138 -23.58 -3.03 -26.27
CA ASP A 138 -24.84 -3.05 -27.00
C ASP A 138 -25.87 -4.05 -26.46
N GLY A 139 -25.49 -4.85 -25.46
CA GLY A 139 -26.28 -5.96 -24.91
C GLY A 139 -26.34 -7.20 -25.81
N GLN A 140 -25.73 -7.18 -26.99
CA GLN A 140 -25.75 -8.27 -27.96
C GLN A 140 -24.44 -9.06 -27.93
N ARG A 141 -23.31 -8.36 -27.91
CA ARG A 141 -21.98 -8.98 -27.86
C ARG A 141 -21.42 -8.89 -26.46
N TRP A 142 -21.04 -10.04 -25.91
CA TRP A 142 -20.54 -10.17 -24.55
C TRP A 142 -19.08 -10.61 -24.59
N GLU A 143 -18.22 -9.88 -23.89
CA GLU A 143 -16.79 -10.13 -23.84
C GLU A 143 -16.31 -10.21 -22.41
N SER A 144 -15.45 -11.19 -22.14
CA SER A 144 -14.70 -11.29 -20.88
C SER A 144 -13.35 -10.62 -21.06
N LEU A 145 -12.88 -9.95 -20.01
CA LEU A 145 -11.47 -9.60 -19.92
C LEU A 145 -10.64 -10.89 -19.81
N PRO A 146 -9.41 -10.92 -20.34
CA PRO A 146 -8.50 -12.04 -20.12
C PRO A 146 -8.37 -12.36 -18.64
N GLU A 147 -8.59 -13.62 -18.28
CA GLU A 147 -8.32 -14.11 -16.93
C GLU A 147 -6.81 -14.33 -16.78
N THR A 148 -6.21 -13.78 -15.72
CA THR A 148 -4.83 -14.07 -15.34
C THR A 148 -4.83 -15.22 -14.35
N ASP A 149 -4.12 -16.31 -14.65
CA ASP A 149 -4.00 -17.44 -13.71
C ASP A 149 -3.37 -17.02 -12.37
N ASN A 150 -2.55 -15.96 -12.38
CA ASN A 150 -1.93 -15.38 -11.21
C ASN A 150 -2.42 -13.93 -10.96
N PRO A 151 -3.22 -13.66 -9.90
CA PRO A 151 -3.70 -12.32 -9.59
C PRO A 151 -2.57 -11.33 -9.27
N PHE A 152 -1.40 -11.82 -8.80
CA PHE A 152 -0.23 -10.98 -8.56
C PHE A 152 0.38 -10.44 -9.85
N GLU A 153 0.23 -11.11 -10.99
CA GLU A 153 0.70 -10.57 -12.27
C GLU A 153 -0.13 -9.36 -12.70
N GLY A 154 -1.45 -9.44 -12.55
CA GLY A 154 -2.33 -8.30 -12.84
C GLY A 154 -2.08 -7.13 -11.89
N LEU A 155 -1.80 -7.41 -10.61
CA LEU A 155 -1.40 -6.39 -9.65
C LEU A 155 -0.06 -5.74 -10.03
N ARG A 156 0.96 -6.54 -10.34
CA ARG A 156 2.26 -6.04 -10.79
C ARG A 156 2.13 -5.19 -12.05
N TYR A 157 1.26 -5.59 -12.99
CA TYR A 157 0.98 -4.80 -14.17
C TYR A 157 0.32 -3.46 -13.81
N LEU A 158 -0.70 -3.47 -12.95
CA LEU A 158 -1.32 -2.23 -12.44
C LEU A 158 -0.29 -1.29 -11.82
N MET A 159 0.66 -1.83 -11.04
CA MET A 159 1.74 -1.06 -10.40
C MET A 159 2.78 -0.50 -11.39
N GLN A 160 2.76 -0.84 -12.69
CA GLN A 160 3.63 -0.18 -13.67
C GLN A 160 3.07 1.17 -14.13
N HIS A 161 1.79 1.45 -13.86
CA HIS A 161 1.13 2.67 -14.29
C HIS A 161 1.38 3.80 -13.27
N PRO A 162 1.96 4.95 -13.66
CA PRO A 162 2.22 6.05 -12.73
C PRO A 162 0.99 6.49 -11.94
N LEU A 163 -0.19 6.53 -12.60
CA LEU A 163 -1.44 6.91 -11.95
C LEU A 163 -1.86 5.98 -10.80
N ALA A 164 -1.36 4.74 -10.73
CA ALA A 164 -1.67 3.80 -9.65
C ALA A 164 -0.94 4.11 -8.33
N HIS A 165 0.06 5.01 -8.37
CA HIS A 165 0.82 5.45 -7.20
C HIS A 165 0.30 6.76 -6.60
N GLU A 166 -0.67 7.41 -7.26
CA GLU A 166 -1.26 8.62 -6.70
C GLU A 166 -1.95 8.30 -5.37
N LYS A 167 -1.69 9.13 -4.37
CA LYS A 167 -2.32 9.06 -3.05
C LYS A 167 -3.58 9.95 -2.94
N GLY A 168 -3.81 10.82 -3.92
CA GLY A 168 -4.83 11.87 -3.83
C GLY A 168 -4.32 13.04 -3.00
N ALA A 169 -4.81 14.24 -3.30
CA ALA A 169 -4.42 15.43 -2.55
C ALA A 169 -4.89 15.30 -1.10
N LEU A 170 -4.00 15.60 -0.15
CA LEU A 170 -4.35 15.65 1.27
C LEU A 170 -5.24 16.86 1.52
N VAL A 171 -6.43 16.62 2.08
CA VAL A 171 -7.44 17.64 2.37
C VAL A 171 -7.37 18.03 3.85
N ALA A 172 -7.28 17.04 4.73
CA ALA A 172 -7.18 17.24 6.17
C ALA A 172 -6.49 16.06 6.85
N THR A 173 -5.91 16.33 8.02
CA THR A 173 -5.33 15.32 8.91
C THR A 173 -5.92 15.50 10.30
N TYR A 174 -6.28 14.41 10.95
CA TYR A 174 -6.75 14.39 12.34
C TYR A 174 -6.02 13.32 13.14
N ASP A 175 -5.37 13.72 14.22
CA ASP A 175 -4.83 12.81 15.22
C ASP A 175 -5.91 12.51 16.26
N ALA A 176 -6.43 11.29 16.24
CA ALA A 176 -7.50 10.84 17.11
C ALA A 176 -6.95 10.03 18.28
N THR A 177 -7.22 10.45 19.51
CA THR A 177 -6.92 9.70 20.73
C THR A 177 -8.20 9.13 21.30
N GLN A 178 -8.35 7.80 21.28
CA GLN A 178 -9.45 7.11 21.93
C GLN A 178 -8.99 6.53 23.27
N TRP A 179 -9.71 6.89 24.32
CA TRP A 179 -9.56 6.31 25.64
C TRP A 179 -10.47 5.11 25.82
N ARG A 180 -10.06 4.16 26.66
CA ARG A 180 -10.81 2.93 26.90
C ARG A 180 -12.22 3.16 27.45
N GLU A 181 -12.46 4.27 28.16
CA GLU A 181 -13.81 4.67 28.60
C GLU A 181 -14.74 5.14 27.46
N GLY A 182 -14.23 5.24 26.24
CA GLY A 182 -14.98 5.63 25.04
C GLY A 182 -14.90 7.12 24.68
N ARG A 183 -14.14 7.92 25.43
CA ARG A 183 -13.84 9.31 25.05
C ARG A 183 -12.89 9.32 23.85
N ILE A 184 -13.19 10.16 22.86
CA ILE A 184 -12.33 10.38 21.69
C ILE A 184 -12.03 11.88 21.62
N ASP A 185 -10.74 12.21 21.61
CA ASP A 185 -10.24 13.56 21.44
C ASP A 185 -9.56 13.64 20.06
N PHE A 186 -9.77 14.72 19.30
CA PHE A 186 -9.16 14.93 17.98
C PHE A 186 -8.30 16.19 17.99
N GLU A 187 -7.16 16.13 17.30
CA GLU A 187 -6.32 17.30 17.02
C GLU A 187 -6.01 17.39 15.51
N PRO A 188 -6.35 18.49 14.83
CA PRO A 188 -7.20 19.59 15.29
C PRO A 188 -8.66 19.16 15.48
N ASP A 189 -9.46 19.99 16.15
CA ASP A 189 -10.90 19.77 16.27
C ASP A 189 -11.58 19.65 14.88
N PRO A 190 -12.28 18.54 14.59
CA PRO A 190 -12.96 18.37 13.31
C PRO A 190 -14.23 19.22 13.24
N PRO A 191 -14.72 19.54 12.02
CA PRO A 191 -16.02 20.18 11.85
C PRO A 191 -17.15 19.37 12.50
N GLU A 192 -18.12 20.05 13.13
CA GLU A 192 -19.24 19.40 13.84
C GLU A 192 -20.01 18.39 12.96
N GLU A 193 -20.11 18.66 11.65
CA GLU A 193 -20.78 17.80 10.67
C GLU A 193 -20.03 16.49 10.35
N GLN A 194 -18.73 16.44 10.67
CA GLN A 194 -17.86 15.27 10.43
C GLN A 194 -17.57 14.49 11.72
N LEU A 195 -17.68 15.14 12.88
CA LEU A 195 -17.26 14.60 14.18
C LEU A 195 -17.87 13.21 14.48
N GLU A 196 -19.19 13.06 14.36
CA GLU A 196 -19.88 11.80 14.68
C GLU A 196 -19.38 10.63 13.81
N GLU A 197 -19.13 10.90 12.53
CA GLU A 197 -18.66 9.89 11.58
C GLU A 197 -17.18 9.59 11.78
N LEU A 198 -16.35 10.58 12.07
CA LEU A 198 -14.94 10.39 12.43
C LEU A 198 -14.81 9.56 13.71
N GLU A 199 -15.59 9.86 14.75
CA GLU A 199 -15.63 9.03 15.96
C GLU A 199 -16.06 7.61 15.66
N ARG A 200 -17.06 7.41 14.79
CA ARG A 200 -17.50 6.08 14.37
C ARG A 200 -16.35 5.30 13.71
N ILE A 201 -15.62 5.96 12.79
CA ILE A 201 -14.46 5.36 12.11
C ILE A 201 -13.38 4.95 13.11
N VAL A 202 -13.06 5.82 14.07
CA VAL A 202 -12.03 5.52 15.10
C VAL A 202 -12.48 4.36 16.00
N ARG A 203 -13.75 4.33 16.42
CA ARG A 203 -14.31 3.22 17.21
C ARG A 203 -14.30 1.90 16.45
N GLU A 204 -14.66 1.93 15.16
CA GLU A 204 -14.63 0.75 14.30
C GLU A 204 -13.20 0.23 14.13
N TRP A 205 -12.25 1.14 13.91
CA TRP A 205 -10.83 0.80 13.75
C TRP A 205 -10.19 0.23 15.01
N HIS A 206 -10.44 0.83 16.18
CA HIS A 206 -9.87 0.36 17.44
C HIS A 206 -10.71 -0.71 18.14
N GLY A 207 -11.89 -1.06 17.64
CA GLY A 207 -12.83 -1.98 18.29
C GLY A 207 -13.89 -1.27 19.14
N GLU A 208 -15.16 -1.58 18.87
CA GLU A 208 -16.32 -0.95 19.54
C GLU A 208 -16.65 -1.57 20.90
N THR A 209 -16.22 -2.81 21.14
CA THR A 209 -16.44 -3.53 22.40
C THR A 209 -15.12 -3.72 23.15
N PRO A 210 -15.15 -3.95 24.48
CA PRO A 210 -13.93 -4.25 25.24
C PRO A 210 -13.14 -5.45 24.68
N GLU A 211 -13.84 -6.47 24.15
CA GLU A 211 -13.24 -7.63 23.52
C GLU A 211 -12.57 -7.25 22.19
N ALA A 212 -13.27 -6.54 21.31
CA ALA A 212 -12.72 -6.08 20.03
C ALA A 212 -11.56 -5.08 20.21
N TRP A 213 -11.60 -4.28 21.27
CA TRP A 213 -10.54 -3.36 21.65
C TRP A 213 -9.23 -4.09 21.97
N ALA A 214 -9.33 -5.17 22.73
CA ALA A 214 -8.18 -6.01 23.06
C ALA A 214 -7.71 -6.80 21.83
N GLU A 215 -8.64 -7.44 21.09
CA GLU A 215 -8.35 -8.23 19.88
C GLU A 215 -7.58 -7.39 18.85
N THR A 216 -8.12 -6.24 18.44
CA THR A 216 -7.46 -5.37 17.45
C THR A 216 -6.14 -4.75 17.94
N HIS A 217 -5.94 -4.65 19.25
CA HIS A 217 -4.65 -4.24 19.82
C HIS A 217 -3.61 -5.35 19.67
N PHE A 218 -3.96 -6.59 20.04
CA PHE A 218 -3.06 -7.74 19.94
C PHE A 218 -2.73 -8.08 18.49
N GLU A 219 -3.73 -8.03 17.60
CA GLU A 219 -3.51 -8.15 16.15
C GLU A 219 -2.53 -7.11 15.61
N SER A 220 -2.55 -5.89 16.16
CA SER A 220 -1.64 -4.81 15.73
C SER A 220 -0.22 -4.98 16.25
N LEU A 221 0.00 -5.71 17.35
CA LEU A 221 1.32 -6.03 17.89
C LEU A 221 1.99 -7.23 17.20
N ASP A 222 1.25 -7.98 16.38
CA ASP A 222 1.71 -9.21 15.69
C ASP A 222 2.37 -10.22 16.66
N LEU A 223 1.83 -10.33 17.87
CA LEU A 223 2.37 -11.24 18.90
C LEU A 223 2.04 -12.70 18.58
N PRO A 224 2.91 -13.66 18.95
CA PRO A 224 2.55 -15.07 18.96
C PRO A 224 1.34 -15.33 19.88
N GLU A 225 0.42 -16.23 19.49
CA GLU A 225 -0.78 -16.58 20.30
C GLU A 225 -0.47 -16.92 21.77
N GLU A 226 0.74 -17.43 22.07
CA GLU A 226 1.18 -17.77 23.42
C GLU A 226 1.54 -16.55 24.30
N GLU A 227 1.82 -15.39 23.69
CA GLU A 227 2.19 -14.13 24.35
C GLU A 227 1.01 -13.14 24.45
N GLU A 228 -0.06 -13.33 23.65
CA GLU A 228 -1.29 -12.53 23.73
C GLU A 228 -1.93 -12.59 25.12
N ASP A 229 -1.90 -13.77 25.76
CA ASP A 229 -2.46 -13.98 27.12
C ASP A 229 -1.70 -13.18 28.19
N GLU A 230 -0.46 -12.75 27.91
CA GLU A 230 0.38 -11.97 28.83
C GLU A 230 0.39 -10.47 28.49
N ALA A 231 -0.08 -10.09 27.30
CA ALA A 231 -0.11 -8.71 26.82
C ALA A 231 -1.17 -7.86 27.56
N GLN A 232 -0.80 -6.63 27.89
CA GLN A 232 -1.68 -5.72 28.63
C GLN A 232 -2.61 -4.97 27.68
N VAL A 233 -3.88 -4.86 28.06
CA VAL A 233 -4.87 -4.07 27.30
C VAL A 233 -4.60 -2.58 27.52
N PRO A 234 -4.46 -1.76 26.47
CA PRO A 234 -4.09 -0.35 26.60
C PRO A 234 -5.18 0.50 27.23
N ALA A 235 -4.75 1.55 27.92
CA ALA A 235 -5.59 2.59 28.49
C ALA A 235 -6.11 3.56 27.42
N ALA A 236 -5.29 3.89 26.42
CA ALA A 236 -5.69 4.67 25.26
C ALA A 236 -4.90 4.27 24.01
N ARG A 237 -5.46 4.60 22.84
CA ARG A 237 -4.87 4.38 21.52
C ARG A 237 -4.97 5.65 20.69
N ARG A 238 -3.94 5.95 19.92
CA ARG A 238 -3.87 7.11 19.03
C ARG A 238 -3.69 6.65 17.59
N VAL A 239 -4.41 7.28 16.67
CA VAL A 239 -4.33 7.01 15.24
C VAL A 239 -4.45 8.30 14.44
N ARG A 240 -3.67 8.41 13.36
CA ARG A 240 -3.82 9.48 12.39
C ARG A 240 -4.82 9.09 11.30
N LEU A 241 -5.78 9.97 11.05
CA LEU A 241 -6.70 9.90 9.92
C LEU A 241 -6.26 10.94 8.87
N GLU A 242 -6.06 10.50 7.64
CA GLU A 242 -5.84 11.38 6.49
C GLU A 242 -7.06 11.37 5.57
N LEU A 243 -7.69 12.53 5.40
CA LEU A 243 -8.75 12.72 4.42
C LEU A 243 -8.09 13.15 3.12
N ARG A 244 -8.29 12.38 2.05
CA ARG A 244 -7.71 12.63 0.74
C ARG A 244 -8.78 12.70 -0.33
N GLU A 245 -8.49 13.44 -1.39
CA GLU A 245 -9.31 13.37 -2.60
C GLU A 245 -9.28 11.95 -3.19
N PRO A 246 -10.43 11.39 -3.61
CA PRO A 246 -10.45 10.04 -4.15
C PRO A 246 -9.61 9.92 -5.41
N VAL A 247 -8.76 8.90 -5.44
CA VAL A 247 -7.91 8.66 -6.62
C VAL A 247 -8.68 7.95 -7.72
N PRO A 248 -8.45 8.33 -8.98
CA PRO A 248 -9.18 7.77 -10.11
C PRO A 248 -8.86 6.29 -10.32
N LEU A 249 -7.68 5.83 -9.89
CA LEU A 249 -7.22 4.45 -9.96
C LEU A 249 -6.73 3.97 -8.59
N GLY A 250 -7.55 3.20 -7.88
CA GLY A 250 -7.15 2.65 -6.57
C GLY A 250 -6.16 1.50 -6.72
N SER A 251 -5.15 1.45 -5.86
CA SER A 251 -4.14 0.39 -5.76
C SER A 251 -4.00 -0.09 -4.31
N ILE A 252 -3.23 -1.16 -4.09
CA ILE A 252 -2.95 -1.63 -2.73
C ILE A 252 -2.09 -0.63 -1.92
N LEU A 253 -1.38 0.28 -2.59
CA LEU A 253 -0.56 1.30 -1.94
C LEU A 253 -1.38 2.51 -1.47
N ASN A 254 -2.62 2.63 -1.95
CA ASN A 254 -3.52 3.73 -1.61
C ASN A 254 -4.92 3.20 -1.30
N VAL A 255 -5.00 2.20 -0.42
CA VAL A 255 -6.28 1.66 0.05
C VAL A 255 -6.86 2.64 1.05
N ALA A 256 -8.00 3.22 0.70
CA ALA A 256 -8.84 3.91 1.66
C ALA A 256 -9.50 2.87 2.56
N ILE A 257 -9.49 3.09 3.87
CA ILE A 257 -10.19 2.22 4.82
C ILE A 257 -11.70 2.41 4.72
N THR A 258 -12.14 3.63 4.37
CA THR A 258 -13.54 4.01 4.18
C THR A 258 -13.61 5.36 3.46
N SER A 259 -14.82 5.91 3.32
CA SER A 259 -15.08 7.24 2.77
C SER A 259 -15.82 8.12 3.76
N LEU A 260 -15.47 9.41 3.82
CA LEU A 260 -16.17 10.44 4.58
C LEU A 260 -16.68 11.51 3.61
N GLY A 261 -17.98 11.46 3.29
CA GLY A 261 -18.57 12.31 2.27
C GLY A 261 -17.99 12.02 0.88
N GLU A 262 -17.30 12.99 0.30
CA GLU A 262 -16.63 12.86 -1.00
C GLU A 262 -15.13 12.51 -0.89
N HIS A 263 -14.60 12.33 0.33
CA HIS A 263 -13.19 12.07 0.57
C HIS A 263 -12.93 10.61 0.93
N ASP A 264 -11.78 10.10 0.51
CA ASP A 264 -11.25 8.81 0.93
C ASP A 264 -10.52 9.00 2.28
N VAL A 265 -10.77 8.11 3.24
CA VAL A 265 -10.12 8.13 4.57
C VAL A 265 -9.01 7.08 4.59
N HIS A 266 -7.82 7.51 4.97
CA HIS A 266 -6.63 6.67 5.09
C HIS A 266 -6.09 6.69 6.51
N ILE A 267 -5.52 5.57 6.94
CA ILE A 267 -4.82 5.44 8.21
C ILE A 267 -3.37 5.04 7.90
N PRO A 268 -2.40 5.94 8.10
CA PRO A 268 -0.99 5.62 7.99
C PRO A 268 -0.61 4.58 9.06
N LEU A 269 0.13 3.54 8.68
CA LEU A 269 0.48 2.47 9.62
C LEU A 269 1.57 2.88 10.62
N ASP A 270 2.38 3.87 10.24
CA ASP A 270 3.48 4.52 10.98
C ASP A 270 2.99 5.58 11.98
N HIS A 271 1.69 5.87 12.03
CA HIS A 271 1.10 6.85 12.95
C HIS A 271 0.02 6.21 13.83
N ARG A 272 0.41 5.10 14.46
CA ARG A 272 -0.44 4.34 15.38
C ARG A 272 0.31 4.13 16.68
N PHE A 273 -0.30 4.55 17.78
CA PHE A 273 0.31 4.50 19.11
C PHE A 273 -0.66 3.96 20.14
N TYR A 274 -0.13 3.45 21.25
CA TYR A 274 -0.91 3.06 22.41
C TYR A 274 -0.20 3.46 23.70
N THR A 275 -0.96 3.53 24.79
CA THR A 275 -0.43 3.76 26.12
C THR A 275 -1.09 2.80 27.10
N LEU A 276 -0.29 2.24 28.02
CA LEU A 276 -0.77 1.33 29.06
C LEU A 276 -1.17 2.07 30.34
N ASP A 277 -0.55 3.22 30.59
CA ASP A 277 -0.69 4.02 31.82
C ASP A 277 -1.40 5.37 31.59
N GLY A 278 -1.55 5.80 30.33
CA GLY A 278 -2.10 7.09 29.95
C GLY A 278 -1.06 8.22 29.85
N GLU A 279 0.22 7.91 30.07
CA GLU A 279 1.33 8.89 30.11
C GLU A 279 2.42 8.51 29.10
N THR A 280 2.84 7.25 29.07
CA THR A 280 3.89 6.74 28.18
C THR A 280 3.27 6.18 26.90
N TRP A 281 3.70 6.66 25.74
CA TRP A 281 3.21 6.20 24.45
C TRP A 281 4.21 5.25 23.79
N HIS A 282 3.69 4.22 23.15
CA HIS A 282 4.45 3.23 22.40
C HIS A 282 3.92 3.18 20.98
N ALA A 283 4.82 3.07 20.01
CA ALA A 283 4.46 2.84 18.63
C ALA A 283 4.13 1.35 18.40
N TYR A 284 3.24 1.04 17.46
CA TYR A 284 2.90 -0.35 17.16
C TYR A 284 3.96 -1.06 16.30
N ASP A 285 4.71 -0.32 15.50
CA ASP A 285 5.79 -0.82 14.65
C ASP A 285 7.09 -1.06 15.43
N ASP A 286 7.34 -0.29 16.49
CA ASP A 286 8.41 -0.54 17.46
C ASP A 286 7.93 -0.34 18.91
N PRO A 287 7.32 -1.39 19.52
CA PRO A 287 6.80 -1.30 20.88
C PRO A 287 7.90 -1.24 21.96
N ALA A 288 9.17 -1.50 21.60
CA ALA A 288 10.30 -1.44 22.52
C ALA A 288 10.80 0.00 22.75
N THR A 289 10.40 0.94 21.88
CA THR A 289 10.74 2.35 21.98
C THR A 289 9.64 3.11 22.72
N GLU A 290 9.97 3.63 23.91
CA GLU A 290 9.11 4.52 24.69
C GLU A 290 9.17 5.94 24.10
N LEU A 291 8.00 6.53 23.86
CA LEU A 291 7.86 7.94 23.48
C LEU A 291 7.55 8.73 24.76
N GLU A 292 8.53 9.51 25.24
CA GLU A 292 8.32 10.45 26.35
C GLU A 292 7.50 11.65 25.86
N ASP A 293 6.29 11.85 26.40
CA ASP A 293 5.41 12.95 26.03
C ASP A 293 5.66 14.15 26.97
N GLU A 294 6.57 15.06 26.64
CA GLU A 294 6.57 16.43 27.19
C GLU A 294 6.60 17.47 26.05
N ASN A 295 5.53 18.27 26.01
CA ASN A 295 5.33 19.51 25.26
C ASN A 295 6.56 20.00 24.45
N SER A 296 6.40 19.97 23.13
CA SER A 296 7.30 20.46 22.06
C SER A 296 8.17 19.46 21.31
N ASP A 297 8.34 18.22 21.80
CA ASP A 297 9.20 17.23 21.13
C ASP A 297 8.48 16.26 20.20
N LEU A 298 7.14 16.22 20.14
CA LEU A 298 6.44 15.44 19.09
C LEU A 298 6.70 16.01 17.68
N GLY A 299 6.95 17.31 17.57
CA GLY A 299 7.36 17.95 16.33
C GLY A 299 8.81 17.63 15.93
N GLU A 300 9.70 17.45 16.92
CA GLU A 300 11.08 17.00 16.70
C GLU A 300 11.15 15.47 16.45
N PHE A 301 10.33 14.67 17.11
CA PHE A 301 10.18 13.24 16.85
C PHE A 301 9.62 12.97 15.45
N LEU A 302 8.64 13.76 14.99
CA LEU A 302 8.15 13.68 13.61
C LEU A 302 9.16 14.21 12.58
N GLN A 303 10.16 15.01 12.96
CA GLN A 303 11.29 15.34 12.09
C GLN A 303 12.35 14.22 12.12
N ASN A 304 12.63 13.64 13.28
CA ASN A 304 13.59 12.56 13.48
C ASN A 304 13.09 11.18 12.97
N MET A 305 11.78 10.98 12.78
CA MET A 305 11.25 9.74 12.20
C MET A 305 11.39 9.71 10.66
N PHE A 306 11.64 10.88 10.05
CA PHE A 306 12.02 11.00 8.64
C PHE A 306 13.52 11.25 8.43
N ASP A 307 14.25 11.67 9.47
CA ASP A 307 15.71 11.64 9.50
C ASP A 307 16.18 10.29 10.05
N VAL A 308 16.48 9.35 9.15
CA VAL A 308 17.42 8.29 9.52
C VAL A 308 18.67 9.00 10.05
N ASP A 309 19.00 8.84 11.33
CA ASP A 309 20.24 9.38 11.89
C ASP A 309 21.37 8.82 11.03
N THR A 310 21.97 9.69 10.23
CA THR A 310 23.00 9.34 9.26
C THR A 310 24.29 10.06 9.57
N VAL A 311 25.39 9.39 9.27
CA VAL A 311 26.72 9.99 9.25
C VAL A 311 27.06 10.33 7.80
N GLU A 312 27.21 11.64 7.51
CA GLU A 312 27.67 12.11 6.20
C GLU A 312 29.16 11.77 6.05
N VAL A 313 29.48 10.97 5.04
CA VAL A 313 30.86 10.63 4.67
C VAL A 313 31.17 11.14 3.28
N THR A 314 32.29 11.86 3.16
CA THR A 314 32.81 12.29 1.86
C THR A 314 33.85 11.29 1.36
N VAL A 315 33.57 10.68 0.20
CA VAL A 315 34.49 9.78 -0.51
C VAL A 315 35.05 10.50 -1.73
N TRP A 316 36.37 10.58 -1.82
CA TRP A 316 37.09 11.22 -2.92
C TRP A 316 37.59 10.19 -3.94
N ALA A 317 37.62 10.56 -5.21
CA ALA A 317 38.10 9.72 -6.31
C ALA A 317 39.55 9.21 -6.10
N ASP A 318 40.37 9.94 -5.34
CA ASP A 318 41.76 9.58 -5.01
C ASP A 318 41.89 8.53 -3.89
N GLY A 319 40.77 8.05 -3.32
CA GLY A 319 40.74 7.06 -2.25
C GLY A 319 40.75 7.68 -0.84
N ARG A 320 40.67 9.00 -0.73
CA ARG A 320 40.50 9.66 0.56
C ARG A 320 39.05 9.55 1.02
N VAL A 321 38.85 9.27 2.30
CA VAL A 321 37.52 9.24 2.94
C VAL A 321 37.58 10.11 4.18
N GLU A 322 36.66 11.07 4.27
CA GLU A 322 36.58 12.12 5.29
C GLU A 322 35.17 12.13 5.91
N TRP A 323 35.09 12.34 7.22
CA TRP A 323 33.84 12.47 8.00
C TRP A 323 34.14 13.33 9.24
N ALA A 324 33.13 13.80 9.97
CA ALA A 324 33.38 14.66 11.12
C ALA A 324 33.98 13.86 12.31
N GLU A 325 34.83 14.51 13.09
CA GLU A 325 35.52 13.85 14.21
C GLU A 325 34.51 13.36 15.26
N GLY A 326 34.53 12.06 15.53
CA GLY A 326 33.69 11.42 16.54
C GLY A 326 32.39 10.79 16.04
N GLU A 327 32.06 10.90 14.74
CA GLU A 327 30.82 10.35 14.19
C GLU A 327 30.86 8.83 13.96
N ILE A 328 32.03 8.29 13.62
CA ILE A 328 32.21 6.84 13.47
C ILE A 328 32.84 6.27 14.75
N PRO A 329 32.26 5.22 15.36
CA PRO A 329 32.85 4.52 16.50
C PRO A 329 34.29 4.08 16.19
N GLY A 330 35.22 4.35 17.12
CA GLY A 330 36.66 4.20 16.86
C GLY A 330 37.10 2.78 16.49
N ASP A 331 36.38 1.76 16.95
CA ASP A 331 36.60 0.34 16.60
C ASP A 331 36.06 -0.04 15.21
N GLN A 332 35.19 0.78 14.61
CA GLN A 332 34.58 0.56 13.31
C GLN A 332 35.26 1.35 12.17
N VAL A 333 36.09 2.35 12.49
CA VAL A 333 36.73 3.27 11.52
C VAL A 333 37.40 2.56 10.34
N GLU A 334 38.22 1.54 10.60
CA GLU A 334 38.93 0.83 9.51
C GLU A 334 37.97 -0.01 8.66
N ARG A 335 36.99 -0.67 9.28
CA ARG A 335 35.96 -1.46 8.58
C ARG A 335 35.16 -0.58 7.63
N VAL A 336 34.62 0.53 8.14
CA VAL A 336 33.80 1.45 7.35
C VAL A 336 34.60 2.03 6.19
N ARG A 337 35.86 2.42 6.44
CA ARG A 337 36.76 2.91 5.38
C ARG A 337 37.02 1.86 4.31
N GLU A 338 37.35 0.62 4.69
CA GLU A 338 37.58 -0.46 3.74
C GLU A 338 36.34 -0.78 2.91
N ASP A 339 35.16 -0.78 3.53
CA ASP A 339 33.90 -1.02 2.84
C ASP A 339 33.54 0.09 1.86
N LEU A 340 33.67 1.36 2.24
CA LEU A 340 33.42 2.50 1.34
C LEU A 340 34.35 2.48 0.13
N LEU A 341 35.65 2.20 0.32
CA LEU A 341 36.60 2.07 -0.79
C LEU A 341 36.27 0.88 -1.69
N ARG A 342 35.84 -0.24 -1.10
CA ARG A 342 35.47 -1.45 -1.83
C ARG A 342 34.20 -1.27 -2.66
N VAL A 343 33.19 -0.57 -2.14
CA VAL A 343 31.91 -0.33 -2.81
C VAL A 343 32.07 0.72 -3.92
N THR A 344 32.65 1.87 -3.60
CA THR A 344 32.75 3.00 -4.53
C THR A 344 33.86 2.84 -5.58
N GLY A 345 34.85 1.99 -5.32
CA GLY A 345 36.04 1.87 -6.16
C GLY A 345 36.99 3.07 -6.05
N ALA A 346 36.82 3.94 -5.05
CA ALA A 346 37.68 5.09 -4.81
C ALA A 346 39.17 4.69 -4.68
N GLY A 347 40.07 5.47 -5.31
CA GLY A 347 41.48 5.13 -5.47
C GLY A 347 41.79 4.27 -6.72
N HIS A 348 40.76 3.78 -7.42
CA HIS A 348 40.86 3.08 -8.70
C HIS A 348 40.06 3.81 -9.78
N PRO A 349 40.71 4.60 -10.67
CA PRO A 349 40.03 5.50 -11.59
C PRO A 349 38.92 4.86 -12.44
N ASP A 350 39.17 3.66 -12.98
CA ASP A 350 38.18 2.96 -13.82
C ASP A 350 36.98 2.45 -13.00
N ALA A 351 37.22 2.00 -11.76
CA ALA A 351 36.16 1.51 -10.88
C ALA A 351 35.30 2.65 -10.36
N TRP A 352 35.93 3.76 -9.94
CA TRP A 352 35.25 4.99 -9.54
C TRP A 352 34.41 5.57 -10.68
N ALA A 353 34.94 5.62 -11.90
CA ALA A 353 34.20 6.10 -13.06
C ALA A 353 32.97 5.23 -13.36
N ALA A 354 33.10 3.89 -13.27
CA ALA A 354 31.98 2.98 -13.48
C ALA A 354 30.90 3.13 -12.40
N PHE A 355 31.29 3.18 -11.12
CA PHE A 355 30.37 3.35 -10.00
C PHE A 355 29.61 4.69 -10.08
N THR A 356 30.34 5.79 -10.29
CA THR A 356 29.70 7.11 -10.37
C THR A 356 28.85 7.29 -11.62
N GLU A 357 29.19 6.63 -12.74
CA GLU A 357 28.32 6.60 -13.91
C GLU A 357 26.99 5.90 -13.61
N GLU A 358 27.02 4.76 -12.90
CA GLU A 358 25.82 4.04 -12.46
C GLU A 358 24.93 4.92 -11.58
N VAL A 359 25.50 5.53 -10.53
CA VAL A 359 24.78 6.47 -9.63
C VAL A 359 24.11 7.60 -10.41
N LEU A 360 24.86 8.30 -11.29
CA LEU A 360 24.30 9.42 -12.04
C LEU A 360 23.21 8.99 -13.02
N ARG A 361 23.32 7.79 -13.60
CA ARG A 361 22.28 7.27 -14.50
C ARG A 361 21.02 6.88 -13.72
N ASP A 362 21.17 6.19 -12.61
CA ASP A 362 20.03 5.76 -11.79
C ASP A 362 19.26 6.96 -11.23
N MET A 363 19.97 8.01 -10.79
CA MET A 363 19.35 9.21 -10.23
C MET A 363 18.66 10.08 -11.29
N PHE A 364 19.29 10.32 -12.44
CA PHE A 364 18.80 11.36 -13.36
C PHE A 364 18.14 10.85 -14.64
N THR A 365 18.35 9.60 -15.04
CA THR A 365 17.72 9.03 -16.24
C THR A 365 16.19 8.93 -16.17
N PRO A 366 15.58 8.60 -15.01
CA PRO A 366 14.11 8.55 -14.90
C PRO A 366 13.43 9.86 -15.32
N ASP A 367 14.01 11.00 -14.95
CA ASP A 367 13.48 12.33 -15.27
C ASP A 367 14.08 12.92 -16.55
N THR A 368 15.27 12.45 -16.97
CA THR A 368 15.95 12.87 -18.20
C THR A 368 16.39 11.66 -19.05
N PRO A 369 15.45 11.00 -19.78
CA PRO A 369 15.76 9.79 -20.55
C PRO A 369 16.84 9.97 -21.63
N ALA A 370 17.05 11.19 -22.12
CA ALA A 370 18.09 11.51 -23.11
C ALA A 370 19.52 11.29 -22.59
N LEU A 371 19.72 11.07 -21.28
CA LEU A 371 21.00 10.67 -20.71
C LEU A 371 21.42 9.24 -21.10
N GLU A 372 20.47 8.34 -21.42
CA GLU A 372 20.80 6.98 -21.88
C GLU A 372 21.65 6.99 -23.16
N ASP A 373 21.40 7.97 -24.03
CA ASP A 373 22.08 8.11 -25.31
C ASP A 373 23.45 8.80 -25.21
N VAL A 374 23.88 9.20 -24.00
CA VAL A 374 25.18 9.84 -23.78
C VAL A 374 26.26 8.78 -23.54
N ASP A 375 27.21 8.67 -24.48
CA ASP A 375 28.28 7.66 -24.47
C ASP A 375 29.20 7.71 -23.24
N ALA A 376 29.42 8.89 -22.65
CA ALA A 376 30.29 9.06 -21.48
C ALA A 376 29.84 10.24 -20.62
N LEU A 377 29.51 9.96 -19.35
CA LEU A 377 29.20 10.98 -18.36
C LEU A 377 30.48 11.59 -17.77
N PRO A 378 30.47 12.86 -17.32
CA PRO A 378 31.55 13.40 -16.53
C PRO A 378 31.73 12.59 -15.24
N VAL A 379 32.98 12.37 -14.84
CA VAL A 379 33.31 11.62 -13.62
C VAL A 379 33.46 12.62 -12.45
N PRO A 380 32.67 12.49 -11.38
CA PRO A 380 32.82 13.30 -10.16
C PRO A 380 34.20 13.15 -9.52
N GLN A 381 34.67 14.20 -8.83
CA GLN A 381 35.86 14.16 -7.99
C GLN A 381 35.59 13.64 -6.57
N ALA A 382 34.37 13.81 -6.07
CA ALA A 382 33.93 13.25 -4.80
C ALA A 382 32.41 13.07 -4.75
N LEU A 383 31.99 12.25 -3.80
CA LEU A 383 30.60 11.91 -3.51
C LEU A 383 30.40 12.00 -1.99
N ARG A 384 29.26 12.55 -1.56
CA ARG A 384 28.74 12.48 -0.20
C ARG A 384 27.77 11.32 -0.10
N ILE A 385 27.97 10.52 0.93
CA ILE A 385 27.20 9.32 1.20
C ILE A 385 26.76 9.39 2.65
N ASP A 386 25.46 9.26 2.86
CA ASP A 386 24.86 9.21 4.17
C ASP A 386 24.74 7.74 4.60
N ILE A 387 25.29 7.43 5.78
CA ILE A 387 25.30 6.08 6.34
C ILE A 387 24.42 6.04 7.59
N PRO A 388 23.35 5.22 7.61
CA PRO A 388 22.56 4.99 8.81
C PRO A 388 23.44 4.58 10.01
N VAL A 389 23.24 5.22 11.17
CA VAL A 389 24.08 5.02 12.36
C VAL A 389 24.04 3.56 12.83
N ASP A 390 22.90 2.88 12.69
CA ASP A 390 22.73 1.46 12.99
C ASP A 390 23.65 0.57 12.12
N ALA A 391 23.77 0.87 10.82
CA ALA A 391 24.63 0.15 9.88
C ALA A 391 26.14 0.27 10.22
N LEU A 392 26.56 1.30 10.97
CA LEU A 392 27.96 1.46 11.41
C LEU A 392 28.40 0.37 12.39
N THR A 393 27.47 -0.24 13.11
CA THR A 393 27.76 -1.30 14.10
C THR A 393 27.31 -2.69 13.64
N ASP A 394 26.54 -2.76 12.55
CA ASP A 394 26.09 -4.02 11.96
C ASP A 394 27.28 -4.82 11.36
N PRO A 395 27.39 -6.14 11.64
CA PRO A 395 28.35 -7.02 10.97
C PRO A 395 28.12 -7.23 9.47
N GLU A 396 26.96 -6.86 8.91
CA GLU A 396 26.67 -6.96 7.49
C GLU A 396 27.46 -5.93 6.64
N PRO A 397 27.67 -6.20 5.33
CA PRO A 397 28.32 -5.24 4.43
C PRO A 397 27.53 -3.93 4.36
N LEU A 398 28.21 -2.78 4.28
CA LEU A 398 27.55 -1.47 4.20
C LEU A 398 26.81 -1.19 2.88
N ALA A 399 27.16 -1.88 1.80
CA ALA A 399 26.66 -1.61 0.44
C ALA A 399 25.13 -1.40 0.30
N PRO A 400 24.24 -2.24 0.88
CA PRO A 400 22.79 -2.04 0.78
C PRO A 400 22.24 -0.87 1.62
N ALA A 401 23.03 -0.30 2.52
CA ALA A 401 22.61 0.75 3.44
C ALA A 401 23.15 2.15 3.08
N LEU A 402 24.02 2.27 2.07
CA LEU A 402 24.56 3.56 1.64
C LEU A 402 23.49 4.37 0.90
N ILE A 403 23.44 5.67 1.17
CA ILE A 403 22.55 6.62 0.50
C ILE A 403 23.41 7.70 -0.14
N GLU A 404 23.50 7.75 -1.47
CA GLU A 404 24.24 8.77 -2.18
C GLU A 404 23.46 10.10 -2.21
N SER A 405 24.01 11.16 -1.60
CA SER A 405 23.30 12.44 -1.45
C SER A 405 23.79 13.55 -2.36
N GLU A 406 25.11 13.77 -2.48
CA GLU A 406 25.64 14.86 -3.31
C GLU A 406 26.92 14.47 -4.07
N VAL A 407 27.11 15.05 -5.25
CA VAL A 407 28.33 14.91 -6.07
C VAL A 407 29.03 16.24 -6.27
N THR A 408 30.36 16.20 -6.42
CA THR A 408 31.14 17.35 -6.90
C THR A 408 32.03 16.96 -8.07
N PHE A 409 32.05 17.77 -9.12
CA PHE A 409 32.90 17.55 -10.31
C PHE A 409 34.20 18.36 -10.27
N ASP A 410 34.24 19.43 -9.48
CA ASP A 410 35.38 20.35 -9.34
C ASP A 410 36.06 20.25 -7.95
N GLY A 411 35.47 19.51 -7.01
CA GLY A 411 35.94 19.37 -5.63
C GLY A 411 35.57 20.56 -4.73
N GLN A 412 34.71 21.46 -5.20
CA GLN A 412 34.33 22.70 -4.49
C GLN A 412 32.82 22.93 -4.49
N THR A 413 32.17 22.68 -5.63
CA THR A 413 30.74 22.87 -5.84
C THR A 413 30.04 21.53 -5.71
N TRP A 414 29.16 21.43 -4.72
CA TRP A 414 28.34 20.25 -4.47
C TRP A 414 27.00 20.37 -5.18
N ARG A 415 26.54 19.25 -5.73
CA ARG A 415 25.28 19.10 -6.47
C ARG A 415 24.47 18.01 -5.79
N ASP A 416 23.26 18.35 -5.39
CA ASP A 416 22.28 17.43 -4.83
C ASP A 416 21.83 16.40 -5.88
N LEU A 417 21.93 15.12 -5.55
CA LEU A 417 21.52 14.00 -6.41
C LEU A 417 20.00 13.85 -6.50
N TYR A 418 19.25 14.35 -5.51
CA TYR A 418 17.80 14.37 -5.49
C TYR A 418 17.23 15.71 -6.02
N GLY A 419 18.11 16.61 -6.45
CA GLY A 419 17.78 17.95 -6.94
C GLY A 419 17.63 18.06 -8.46
N GLU A 420 17.83 19.26 -8.98
CA GLU A 420 17.82 19.52 -10.43
C GLU A 420 19.03 18.89 -11.14
N LEU A 421 18.86 18.55 -12.43
CA LEU A 421 19.94 17.98 -13.26
C LEU A 421 21.20 18.88 -13.24
N PRO A 422 22.37 18.37 -12.80
CA PRO A 422 23.61 19.12 -12.76
C PRO A 422 23.99 19.71 -14.12
N GLU A 423 24.48 20.95 -14.14
CA GLU A 423 24.89 21.64 -15.37
C GLU A 423 25.93 20.83 -16.16
N GLU A 424 26.80 20.12 -15.46
CA GLU A 424 27.82 19.23 -16.01
C GLU A 424 27.21 18.10 -16.86
N LEU A 425 26.02 17.63 -16.50
CA LEU A 425 25.23 16.65 -17.26
C LEU A 425 24.40 17.31 -18.37
N VAL A 426 23.80 18.47 -18.10
CA VAL A 426 23.06 19.26 -19.11
C VAL A 426 23.93 19.54 -20.34
N LEU A 427 25.21 19.86 -20.13
CA LEU A 427 26.18 20.11 -21.20
C LEU A 427 26.48 18.88 -22.08
N ARG A 428 26.11 17.68 -21.64
CA ARG A 428 26.31 16.41 -22.37
C ARG A 428 25.08 15.95 -23.14
N LEU A 429 23.91 16.51 -22.83
CA LEU A 429 22.68 16.15 -23.53
C LEU A 429 22.81 16.46 -25.03
N PRO A 430 22.21 15.63 -25.91
CA PRO A 430 22.15 15.92 -27.33
C PRO A 430 21.50 17.30 -27.55
N GLN A 431 22.24 18.25 -28.11
CA GLN A 431 21.65 19.53 -28.47
C GLN A 431 20.79 19.34 -29.72
N ASN A 432 19.48 19.62 -29.58
CA ASN A 432 18.55 19.66 -30.71
C ASN A 432 18.86 20.80 -31.68
#